data_AF-A0A2U0RVK4-F1
#
_entry.id   AF-A0A2U0RVK4-F1
#
_cell.length_a   1.000
_cell.length_b   1.000
_cell.length_c   1.000
_cell.angle_alpha   90.00
_cell.angle_beta   90.00
_cell.angle_gamma   90.00
#
_symmetry.space_group_name_H-M   'P 1'
#
loop_
_entity.id
_entity.type
_entity.pdbx_description
1 polymer ?
#
loop_
_entity_poly.entity_id
_entity_poly.type
_entity_poly.pdbx_seq_one_letter_code
_entity_poly.pdbx_strand_id
1 'polypeptide(L)'
;MSKLEHISSFKGRYSGVFVLSSVQFLNGAVHAVIGLCLIYAMSGELVYNVYTLLYGVFNIIFAYGLWTGKKSGWLGTIIVSLFVIVVDISEVLDVSLIPGVPRTAALGEIVYSLIVVVYLVQHKILQVFNK
;
A
#
# COMPACT_ATOMS: atom_id res chain seq x y z
N MET A 1 -19.94 -12.41 -28.36
CA MET A 1 -19.84 -11.42 -27.27
C MET A 1 -20.70 -11.91 -26.12
N SER A 2 -20.13 -12.55 -25.09
CA SER A 2 -20.90 -13.11 -23.97
C SER A 2 -20.53 -12.43 -22.65
N LYS A 3 -21.56 -11.85 -22.00
CA LYS A 3 -21.76 -11.74 -20.54
C LYS A 3 -20.56 -11.28 -19.71
N LEU A 4 -20.42 -9.95 -19.61
CA LEU A 4 -19.85 -9.28 -18.41
C LEU A 4 -20.96 -8.45 -17.74
N GLU A 5 -22.17 -8.98 -17.69
CA GLU A 5 -23.27 -8.35 -16.94
C GLU A 5 -23.06 -8.62 -15.44
N HIS A 6 -23.14 -7.53 -14.67
CA HIS A 6 -22.99 -7.44 -13.21
C HIS A 6 -21.58 -7.55 -12.62
N ILE A 7 -20.69 -6.64 -13.04
CA ILE A 7 -19.63 -6.18 -12.13
C ILE A 7 -20.25 -5.07 -11.28
N SER A 8 -20.38 -5.31 -9.96
CA SER A 8 -20.89 -4.30 -9.04
C SER A 8 -20.03 -3.03 -9.13
N SER A 9 -20.60 -1.99 -9.69
CA SER A 9 -19.93 -0.69 -9.84
C SER A 9 -20.53 0.28 -8.83
N PHE A 10 -19.67 0.93 -8.05
CA PHE A 10 -20.10 2.10 -7.27
C PHE A 10 -19.70 3.33 -8.08
N LYS A 11 -20.68 4.08 -8.58
CA LYS A 11 -20.47 5.25 -9.46
C LYS A 11 -19.55 4.96 -10.67
N GLY A 12 -19.69 3.80 -11.33
CA GLY A 12 -18.92 3.47 -12.54
C GLY A 12 -17.48 2.98 -12.28
N ARG A 13 -17.11 2.71 -11.03
CA ARG A 13 -15.79 2.15 -10.65
C ARG A 13 -15.92 0.73 -10.11
N TYR A 14 -14.94 -0.13 -10.42
CA TYR A 14 -14.87 -1.50 -9.91
C TYR A 14 -14.88 -1.49 -8.38
N SER A 15 -15.86 -2.16 -7.75
CA SER A 15 -16.04 -2.23 -6.29
C SER A 15 -14.77 -2.66 -5.54
N GLY A 16 -14.00 -3.60 -6.11
CA GLY A 16 -12.73 -4.01 -5.49
C GLY A 16 -11.66 -2.92 -5.47
N VAL A 17 -11.60 -2.04 -6.48
CA VAL A 17 -10.64 -0.90 -6.48
C VAL A 17 -11.03 0.12 -5.41
N PHE A 18 -12.34 0.33 -5.21
CA PHE A 18 -12.84 1.16 -4.12
C PHE A 18 -12.41 0.60 -2.75
N VAL A 19 -12.68 -0.69 -2.50
CA VAL A 19 -12.32 -1.33 -1.23
C VAL A 19 -10.81 -1.27 -1.00
N LEU A 20 -10.00 -1.63 -2.00
CA LEU A 20 -8.55 -1.54 -1.90
C LEU A 20 -8.08 -0.12 -1.59
N SER A 21 -8.63 0.89 -2.28
CA SER A 21 -8.26 2.28 -2.04
C SER A 21 -8.59 2.73 -0.62
N SER A 22 -9.75 2.32 -0.09
CA SER A 22 -10.14 2.61 1.29
C SER A 22 -9.21 1.93 2.31
N VAL A 23 -8.87 0.66 2.10
CA VAL A 23 -7.94 -0.07 2.99
C VAL A 23 -6.55 0.56 2.94
N GLN A 24 -6.05 0.90 1.75
CA GLN A 24 -4.74 1.57 1.61
C GLN A 24 -4.71 2.95 2.24
N PHE A 25 -5.80 3.71 2.12
CA PHE A 25 -5.92 5.01 2.77
C PHE A 25 -5.88 4.88 4.30
N LEU A 26 -6.65 3.93 4.86
CA LEU A 26 -6.67 3.68 6.30
C LEU A 26 -5.31 3.20 6.81
N ASN A 27 -4.69 2.25 6.11
CA ASN A 27 -3.35 1.77 6.43
C ASN A 27 -2.33 2.91 6.41
N GLY A 28 -2.38 3.75 5.36
CA GLY A 28 -1.52 4.91 5.24
C GLY A 28 -1.73 5.94 6.36
N ALA A 29 -2.98 6.20 6.74
CA ALA A 29 -3.30 7.11 7.84
C ALA A 29 -2.76 6.62 9.19
N VAL A 30 -2.89 5.33 9.49
CA VAL A 30 -2.34 4.72 10.71
C VAL A 30 -0.81 4.90 10.75
N HIS A 31 -0.11 4.56 9.66
CA HIS A 31 1.35 4.69 9.59
C HIS A 31 1.81 6.15 9.65
N ALA A 32 1.13 7.07 8.99
CA ALA A 32 1.48 8.49 9.04
C ALA A 32 1.33 9.05 10.47
N VAL A 33 0.25 8.69 11.17
CA VAL A 33 0.05 9.11 12.56
C VAL A 33 1.10 8.49 13.48
N ILE A 34 1.36 7.19 13.36
CA ILE A 34 2.39 6.50 14.16
C ILE A 34 3.76 7.13 13.92
N GLY A 35 4.16 7.32 12.66
CA GLY A 35 5.44 7.95 12.31
C GLY A 35 5.57 9.36 12.88
N LEU A 36 4.52 10.19 12.77
CA LEU A 36 4.50 11.53 13.38
C LEU A 36 4.65 11.47 14.90
N CYS A 37 3.93 10.58 15.57
CA CYS A 37 4.01 10.40 17.02
C CYS A 37 5.41 9.95 17.46
N LEU A 38 6.04 9.01 16.75
CA LEU A 38 7.38 8.52 17.06
C LEU A 38 8.45 9.61 16.87
N ILE A 39 8.34 10.41 15.80
CA ILE A 39 9.22 11.57 15.57
C ILE A 39 9.04 12.59 16.69
N TYR A 40 7.80 12.95 17.02
CA TYR A 40 7.50 13.93 18.06
C TYR A 40 7.99 13.47 19.45
N ALA A 41 7.82 12.19 19.76
CA ALA A 41 8.26 11.59 21.02
C ALA A 41 9.78 11.31 21.07
N MET A 42 10.51 11.51 19.96
CA MET A 42 11.92 11.13 19.81
C MET A 42 12.19 9.67 20.24
N SER A 43 11.26 8.76 19.91
CA SER A 43 11.29 7.36 20.34
C SER A 43 11.73 6.45 19.21
N GLY A 44 12.64 5.50 19.49
CA GLY A 44 13.14 4.55 18.50
C GLY A 44 14.11 5.16 17.49
N GLU A 45 14.41 4.41 16.43
CA GLU A 45 15.34 4.81 15.39
C GLU A 45 14.71 5.88 14.48
N LEU A 46 15.37 7.03 14.33
CA LEU A 46 14.84 8.13 13.51
C LEU A 46 14.57 7.70 12.06
N VAL A 47 15.42 6.83 11.51
CA VAL A 47 15.26 6.31 10.14
C VAL A 47 13.96 5.52 10.01
N TYR A 48 13.64 4.66 10.96
CA TYR A 48 12.37 3.93 11.00
C TYR A 48 11.18 4.87 11.14
N ASN A 49 11.28 5.89 11.99
CA ASN A 49 10.19 6.83 12.22
C ASN A 49 9.86 7.62 10.94
N VAL A 50 10.89 8.10 10.24
CA VAL A 50 10.76 8.80 8.94
C VAL A 50 10.23 7.85 7.87
N TYR A 51 10.76 6.62 7.79
CA TYR A 51 10.27 5.58 6.89
C TYR A 51 8.77 5.32 7.10
N THR A 52 8.35 5.11 8.35
CA THR A 52 6.95 4.83 8.73
C THR A 52 6.04 5.98 8.31
N LEU A 53 6.48 7.22 8.55
CA LEU A 53 5.75 8.41 8.12
C LEU A 53 5.62 8.48 6.59
N LEU A 54 6.73 8.36 5.86
CA LEU A 54 6.74 8.45 4.40
C LEU A 54 5.92 7.34 3.76
N TYR A 55 6.02 6.12 4.28
CA TYR A 55 5.18 5.00 3.87
C TYR A 55 3.70 5.33 4.02
N GLY A 56 3.31 5.87 5.18
CA GLY A 56 1.94 6.30 5.43
C GLY A 56 1.44 7.36 4.45
N VAL A 57 2.24 8.41 4.22
CA VAL A 57 1.93 9.50 3.29
C VAL A 57 1.79 9.00 1.85
N PHE A 58 2.73 8.18 1.39
CA PHE A 58 2.67 7.62 0.03
C PHE A 58 1.47 6.71 -0.17
N ASN A 59 1.12 5.88 0.82
CA ASN A 59 -0.09 5.07 0.76
C ASN A 59 -1.35 5.93 0.63
N ILE A 60 -1.47 7.04 1.38
CA ILE A 60 -2.59 7.97 1.25
C ILE A 60 -2.65 8.58 -0.17
N ILE A 61 -1.53 9.09 -0.67
CA ILE A 61 -1.46 9.75 -1.98
C ILE A 61 -1.82 8.76 -3.09
N PHE A 62 -1.26 7.55 -3.08
CA PHE A 62 -1.52 6.56 -4.11
C PHE A 62 -2.89 5.90 -3.95
N ALA A 63 -3.43 5.75 -2.74
CA ALA A 63 -4.82 5.35 -2.51
C ALA A 63 -5.81 6.35 -3.15
N TYR A 64 -5.55 7.65 -3.02
CA TYR A 64 -6.34 8.66 -3.73
C TYR A 64 -6.19 8.55 -5.26
N GLY A 65 -4.97 8.26 -5.73
CA GLY A 65 -4.71 7.98 -7.14
C GLY A 65 -5.49 6.75 -7.66
N LEU A 66 -5.50 5.66 -6.90
CA LEU A 66 -6.26 4.44 -7.19
C LEU A 66 -7.77 4.74 -7.22
N TRP A 67 -8.25 5.44 -6.19
CA TRP A 67 -9.64 5.84 -6.09
C TRP A 67 -10.07 6.60 -7.33
N THR A 68 -9.27 7.58 -7.77
CA THR A 68 -9.55 8.42 -8.94
C THR A 68 -9.31 7.72 -10.29
N GLY A 69 -8.83 6.47 -10.30
CA GLY A 69 -8.56 5.72 -11.53
C GLY A 69 -7.29 6.16 -12.26
N LYS A 70 -6.37 6.85 -11.60
CA LYS A 70 -5.15 7.37 -12.23
C LYS A 70 -4.08 6.29 -12.32
N LYS A 71 -3.40 6.21 -13.48
CA LYS A 71 -2.22 5.34 -13.72
C LYS A 71 -1.13 5.52 -12.66
N SER A 72 -0.91 6.77 -12.20
CA SER A 72 0.08 7.06 -11.16
C SER A 72 -0.28 6.46 -9.80
N GLY A 73 -1.57 6.36 -9.45
CA GLY A 73 -2.01 5.70 -8.22
C GLY A 73 -1.80 4.19 -8.28
N TRP A 74 -2.14 3.58 -9.42
CA TRP A 74 -1.88 2.17 -9.66
C TRP A 74 -0.39 1.84 -9.59
N LEU A 75 0.44 2.54 -10.37
CA LEU A 75 1.88 2.29 -10.41
C LEU A 75 2.55 2.59 -9.06
N GLY A 76 2.19 3.71 -8.43
CA GLY A 76 2.71 4.08 -7.12
C GLY A 76 2.38 3.06 -6.04
N THR A 77 1.15 2.53 -6.01
CA THR A 77 0.77 1.48 -5.04
C THR A 77 1.58 0.20 -5.25
N ILE A 78 1.83 -0.21 -6.51
CA ILE A 78 2.69 -1.36 -6.82
C ILE A 78 4.11 -1.11 -6.31
N ILE A 79 4.70 0.04 -6.65
CA ILE A 79 6.08 0.37 -6.26
C ILE A 79 6.23 0.39 -4.73
N VAL A 80 5.30 1.05 -4.02
CA VAL A 80 5.33 1.08 -2.54
C VAL A 80 5.20 -0.32 -1.96
N SER A 81 4.28 -1.14 -2.48
CA SER A 81 4.09 -2.52 -2.00
C SER A 81 5.34 -3.37 -2.21
N LEU A 82 5.98 -3.27 -3.38
CA LEU A 82 7.23 -3.98 -3.66
C LEU A 82 8.38 -3.50 -2.77
N PHE A 83 8.48 -2.19 -2.53
CA PHE A 83 9.49 -1.63 -1.63
C PHE A 83 9.32 -2.14 -0.20
N VAL A 84 8.09 -2.16 0.33
CA VAL A 84 7.78 -2.70 1.67
C VAL A 84 8.16 -4.17 1.76
N ILE A 85 7.79 -4.98 0.76
CA ILE A 85 8.19 -6.40 0.70
C ILE A 85 9.71 -6.55 0.83
N VAL A 86 10.49 -5.73 0.12
CA VAL A 86 11.96 -5.79 0.19
C VAL A 86 12.48 -5.41 1.58
N VAL A 87 11.96 -4.33 2.17
CA VAL A 87 12.34 -3.88 3.52
C VAL A 87 12.00 -4.96 4.55
N ASP A 88 10.79 -5.50 4.51
CA ASP A 88 10.31 -6.48 5.48
C ASP A 88 11.00 -7.84 5.35
N ILE A 89 11.27 -8.30 4.13
CA ILE A 89 12.05 -9.53 3.91
C ILE A 89 13.46 -9.33 4.49
N SER A 90 14.05 -8.15 4.35
CA SER A 90 15.38 -7.89 4.93
C SER A 90 15.38 -7.99 6.46
N GLU A 91 14.29 -7.58 7.11
CA GLU A 91 14.10 -7.71 8.56
C GLU A 91 13.89 -9.17 9.00
N VAL A 92 13.07 -9.92 8.26
CA VAL A 92 12.84 -11.35 8.51
C VAL A 92 14.13 -12.17 8.32
N LEU A 93 15.03 -11.74 7.44
CA LEU A 93 16.31 -12.40 7.14
C LEU A 93 17.50 -11.89 7.98
N ASP A 94 17.28 -11.05 9.00
CA ASP A 94 18.32 -10.48 9.85
C ASP A 94 19.36 -9.59 9.12
N VAL A 95 18.98 -8.99 7.97
CA VAL A 95 19.82 -8.03 7.20
C VAL A 95 19.40 -6.58 7.43
N SER A 96 18.17 -6.34 7.90
CA SER A 96 17.60 -5.05 8.35
C SER A 96 18.06 -3.83 7.54
N LEU A 97 17.48 -3.62 6.35
CA LEU A 97 17.72 -2.42 5.54
C LEU A 97 17.27 -1.13 6.23
N ILE A 98 16.22 -1.21 7.06
CA ILE A 98 15.70 -0.11 7.87
C ILE A 98 15.73 -0.56 9.34
N PRO A 99 16.73 -0.14 10.13
CA PRO A 99 16.82 -0.50 11.54
C PRO A 99 15.59 -0.07 12.33
N GLY A 100 15.05 -0.96 13.16
CA GLY A 100 13.92 -0.68 14.05
C GLY A 100 12.56 -1.16 13.53
N VAL A 101 12.49 -1.75 12.33
CA VAL A 101 11.26 -2.40 11.83
C VAL A 101 10.92 -3.61 12.72
N PRO A 102 9.70 -3.69 13.30
CA PRO A 102 9.31 -4.83 14.10
C PRO A 102 9.10 -6.08 13.24
N ARG A 103 9.84 -7.17 13.50
CA ARG A 103 9.71 -8.45 12.77
C ARG A 103 8.28 -9.00 12.68
N THR A 104 7.47 -8.81 13.72
CA THR A 104 6.06 -9.25 13.72
C THR A 104 5.20 -8.42 12.77
N ALA A 105 5.46 -7.12 12.64
CA ALA A 105 4.81 -6.24 11.67
C ALA A 105 5.23 -6.60 10.24
N ALA A 106 6.53 -6.80 10.02
CA ALA A 106 7.11 -7.18 8.73
C ALA A 106 6.43 -8.41 8.10
N LEU A 107 6.17 -9.47 8.88
CA LEU A 107 5.47 -10.65 8.37
C LEU A 107 4.05 -10.34 7.87
N GLY A 108 3.30 -9.52 8.60
CA GLY A 108 1.96 -9.10 8.20
C GLY A 108 1.97 -8.20 6.96
N GLU A 109 2.92 -7.26 6.92
CA GLU A 109 3.07 -6.31 5.83
C GLU A 109 3.52 -6.97 4.52
N ILE A 110 4.37 -8.00 4.57
CA ILE A 110 4.71 -8.84 3.40
C ILE A 110 3.44 -9.46 2.81
N VAL A 111 2.65 -10.15 3.63
CA VAL A 111 1.45 -10.86 3.17
C VAL A 111 0.44 -9.89 2.57
N TYR A 112 0.19 -8.77 3.26
CA TYR A 112 -0.69 -7.72 2.76
C TYR A 112 -0.20 -7.14 1.43
N SER A 113 1.07 -6.76 1.35
CA SER A 113 1.66 -6.15 0.15
C SER A 113 1.64 -7.11 -1.05
N LEU A 114 1.85 -8.41 -0.83
CA LEU A 114 1.71 -9.42 -1.88
C LEU A 114 0.28 -9.51 -2.41
N ILE A 115 -0.72 -9.51 -1.52
CA ILE A 115 -2.14 -9.51 -1.92
C ILE A 115 -2.45 -8.28 -2.78
N VAL A 116 -1.97 -7.10 -2.37
CA VAL A 116 -2.15 -5.85 -3.12
C VAL A 116 -1.55 -5.95 -4.52
N VAL A 117 -0.29 -6.38 -4.64
CA VAL A 117 0.39 -6.51 -5.94
C VAL A 117 -0.36 -7.51 -6.82
N VAL A 118 -0.64 -8.71 -6.31
CA VAL A 118 -1.35 -9.77 -7.05
C VAL A 118 -2.70 -9.27 -7.54
N TYR A 119 -3.45 -8.53 -6.71
CA TYR A 119 -4.73 -7.95 -7.10
C TYR A 119 -4.58 -6.88 -8.20
N LEU A 120 -3.62 -5.97 -8.07
CA LEU A 120 -3.43 -4.85 -9.01
C LEU A 120 -2.90 -5.27 -10.38
N VAL A 121 -2.22 -6.43 -10.48
CA VAL A 121 -1.74 -6.99 -11.75
C VAL A 121 -2.76 -7.91 -12.43
N GLN A 122 -3.92 -8.17 -11.81
CA GLN A 122 -4.98 -8.93 -12.48
C GLN A 122 -5.43 -8.21 -13.75
N HIS A 123 -5.57 -8.96 -14.85
CA HIS A 123 -5.93 -8.41 -16.16
C HIS A 123 -7.17 -7.51 -16.12
N LYS A 124 -8.20 -7.88 -15.34
CA LYS A 124 -9.43 -7.09 -15.17
C LYS A 124 -9.16 -5.71 -14.56
N ILE A 125 -8.20 -5.62 -13.65
CA ILE A 125 -7.81 -4.38 -12.96
C ILE A 125 -6.89 -3.55 -13.85
N LEU A 126 -5.94 -4.17 -14.56
CA LEU A 126 -5.09 -3.49 -15.54
C LEU A 126 -5.91 -2.73 -16.59
N GLN A 127 -7.01 -3.32 -17.07
CA GLN A 127 -7.93 -2.67 -18.02
C GLN A 127 -8.60 -1.40 -17.47
N VAL A 128 -8.71 -1.26 -16.14
CA VAL A 128 -9.25 -0.03 -15.53
C VAL A 128 -8.26 1.11 -15.67
N PHE A 129 -6.97 0.82 -15.51
CA PHE A 129 -5.93 1.84 -15.49
C PHE A 129 -5.27 2.07 -16.84
N ASN A 130 -5.39 1.16 -17.81
CA ASN A 130 -4.78 1.30 -19.14
C ASN A 130 -5.61 2.07 -20.17
N LYS A 131 -6.83 2.47 -19.81
CA LYS A 131 -7.64 3.41 -20.59
C LYS A 131 -7.05 4.82 -20.54
#